data_AF-A0A1G0CR17-F1
#
_entry.id   AF-A0A1G0CR17-F1
#
_cell.length_a   1.000
_cell.length_b   1.000
_cell.length_c   1.000
_cell.angle_alpha   90.00
_cell.angle_beta   90.00
_cell.angle_gamma   90.00
#
_symmetry.space_group_name_H-M   'P 1'
#
loop_
_entity.id
_entity.type
_entity.pdbx_description
1 polymer ?
#
loop_
_entity_poly.entity_id
_entity_poly.type
_entity_poly.pdbx_seq_one_letter_code
_entity_poly.pdbx_strand_id
1 'polypeptide(L)'
;MKKKKPLRVPVTRGLKDIYAMDMHSAYQAACMGQFSVIAFSRLAAAISVVRSALEQKQTRIEGAIATLDETIVILMSVRSRGDETDVWELTESERPAVLAGIDMAEECIGTLDVALLERTAQQLLAAIAAEPPGA
;
A
#
# COMPACT_ATOMS: atom_id res chain seq x y z
N MET A 1 -25.07 9.43 -27.79
CA MET A 1 -24.43 10.37 -26.83
C MET A 1 -22.98 9.92 -26.62
N LYS A 2 -21.97 10.73 -26.95
CA LYS A 2 -20.57 10.40 -26.62
C LYS A 2 -20.42 10.51 -25.10
N LYS A 3 -20.18 9.41 -24.39
CA LYS A 3 -19.87 9.42 -22.95
C LYS A 3 -18.67 10.34 -22.75
N LYS A 4 -18.86 11.47 -22.05
CA LYS A 4 -17.75 12.36 -21.67
C LYS A 4 -16.77 11.50 -20.87
N LYS A 5 -15.54 11.36 -21.36
CA LYS A 5 -14.49 10.70 -20.57
C LYS A 5 -14.33 11.52 -19.28
N PRO A 6 -14.39 10.89 -18.09
CA PRO A 6 -14.20 11.60 -16.84
C PRO A 6 -12.85 12.32 -16.85
N LEU A 7 -12.83 13.54 -16.34
CA LEU A 7 -11.63 14.37 -16.26
C LEU A 7 -10.59 13.62 -15.42
N ARG A 8 -9.41 13.36 -15.98
CA ARG A 8 -8.31 12.75 -15.22
C ARG A 8 -7.57 13.85 -14.48
N VAL A 9 -7.67 13.85 -13.16
CA VAL A 9 -6.87 14.72 -12.29
C VAL A 9 -5.62 13.94 -11.87
N PRO A 10 -4.43 14.36 -12.31
CA PRO A 10 -3.19 13.69 -11.93
C PRO A 10 -2.95 13.82 -10.42
N VAL A 11 -2.23 12.86 -9.85
CA VAL A 11 -1.77 12.96 -8.46
C VAL A 11 -0.87 14.18 -8.31
N THR A 12 -1.14 14.99 -7.30
CA THR A 12 -0.31 16.16 -6.98
C THR A 12 0.96 15.71 -6.26
N ARG A 13 2.01 16.52 -6.34
CA ARG A 13 3.23 16.30 -5.57
C ARG A 13 2.94 16.14 -4.07
N GLY A 14 2.09 16.99 -3.51
CA GLY A 14 1.73 16.91 -2.09
C GLY A 14 1.06 15.59 -1.70
N LEU A 15 0.19 15.02 -2.53
CA LEU A 15 -0.41 13.70 -2.24
C LEU A 15 0.63 12.58 -2.37
N LYS A 16 1.52 12.65 -3.36
CA LYS A 16 2.64 11.71 -3.48
C LYS A 16 3.53 11.75 -2.23
N ASP A 17 3.87 12.94 -1.76
CA ASP A 17 4.72 13.14 -0.58
C ASP A 17 4.06 12.58 0.70
N ILE A 18 2.73 12.70 0.84
CA ILE A 18 1.99 12.10 1.96
C ILE A 18 2.09 10.58 1.94
N TYR A 19 1.85 9.94 0.78
CA TYR A 19 2.00 8.49 0.66
C TYR A 19 3.43 8.03 0.95
N ALA A 20 4.42 8.73 0.39
CA ALA A 20 5.82 8.44 0.64
C ALA A 20 6.16 8.56 2.13
N MET A 21 5.67 9.60 2.81
CA MET A 21 5.85 9.79 4.24
C MET A 21 5.21 8.65 5.05
N ASP A 22 3.99 8.26 4.74
CA ASP A 22 3.27 7.17 5.41
C ASP A 22 4.03 5.84 5.32
N MET A 23 4.58 5.54 4.13
CA MET A 23 5.32 4.29 3.90
C MET A 23 6.72 4.32 4.50
N HIS A 24 7.52 5.36 4.21
CA HIS A 24 8.92 5.45 4.66
C HIS A 24 9.03 5.65 6.17
N SER A 25 8.14 6.44 6.78
CA SER A 25 8.17 6.62 8.25
C SER A 25 7.85 5.31 8.98
N ALA A 26 6.90 4.54 8.47
CA ALA A 26 6.56 3.23 9.01
C ALA A 26 7.73 2.24 8.86
N TYR A 27 8.39 2.23 7.70
CA TYR A 27 9.58 1.41 7.46
C TYR A 27 10.75 1.78 8.40
N GLN A 28 11.03 3.07 8.55
CA GLN A 28 12.08 3.54 9.47
C GLN A 28 11.77 3.14 10.91
N ALA A 29 10.51 3.28 11.35
CA ALA A 29 10.08 2.81 12.65
C ALA A 29 10.33 1.30 12.81
N ALA A 30 10.05 0.50 11.78
CA ALA A 30 10.36 -0.93 11.79
C ALA A 30 11.86 -1.22 11.90
N CYS A 31 12.71 -0.47 11.20
CA CYS A 31 14.16 -0.62 11.28
C CYS A 31 14.73 -0.27 12.67
N MET A 32 14.06 0.63 13.40
CA MET A 32 14.47 1.08 14.74
C MET A 32 13.85 0.26 15.88
N GLY A 33 13.10 -0.81 15.58
CA GLY A 33 12.38 -1.60 16.60
C GLY A 33 11.21 -0.85 17.23
N GLN A 34 10.67 0.16 16.54
CA GLN A 34 9.54 0.98 16.96
C GLN A 34 8.30 0.73 16.08
N PHE A 35 8.23 -0.43 15.43
CA PHE A 35 7.08 -0.75 14.60
C PHE A 35 5.87 -0.99 15.50
N SER A 36 4.79 -0.26 15.23
CA SER A 36 3.52 -0.42 15.94
C SER A 36 2.45 -0.90 14.99
N VAL A 37 1.35 -1.44 15.52
CA VAL A 37 0.13 -1.77 14.75
C VAL A 37 -0.29 -0.60 13.84
N ILE A 38 -0.18 0.64 14.34
CA ILE A 38 -0.56 1.85 13.60
C ILE A 38 0.39 2.09 12.42
N ALA A 39 1.71 2.02 12.67
CA ALA A 39 2.71 2.19 11.63
C ALA A 39 2.59 1.09 10.55
N PHE A 40 2.43 -0.16 10.98
CA PHE A 40 2.18 -1.29 10.10
C PHE A 40 0.92 -1.06 9.25
N SER A 41 -0.19 -0.69 9.89
CA SER A 41 -1.49 -0.52 9.23
C SER A 41 -1.44 0.58 8.16
N ARG A 42 -0.72 1.68 8.40
CA ARG A 42 -0.51 2.75 7.41
C ARG A 42 0.29 2.25 6.20
N LEU A 43 1.40 1.55 6.42
CA LEU A 43 2.21 0.98 5.36
C LEU A 43 1.40 -0.04 4.53
N ALA A 44 0.76 -1.00 5.20
CA ALA A 44 -0.02 -2.05 4.55
C ALA A 44 -1.20 -1.48 3.75
N ALA A 45 -1.90 -0.48 4.29
CA ALA A 45 -2.99 0.20 3.60
C ALA A 45 -2.49 0.95 2.36
N ALA A 46 -1.40 1.72 2.48
CA ALA A 46 -0.83 2.47 1.37
C ALA A 46 -0.43 1.54 0.20
N ILE A 47 0.32 0.47 0.49
CA ILE A 47 0.73 -0.53 -0.50
C ILE A 47 -0.49 -1.19 -1.16
N SER A 48 -1.47 -1.61 -0.35
CA SER A 48 -2.68 -2.27 -0.86
C SER A 48 -3.50 -1.38 -1.78
N VAL A 49 -3.67 -0.09 -1.43
CA VAL A 49 -4.39 0.87 -2.27
C VAL A 49 -3.68 1.06 -3.60
N VAL A 50 -2.35 1.24 -3.60
CA VAL A 50 -1.59 1.44 -4.84
C VAL A 50 -1.66 0.19 -5.72
N ARG A 51 -1.44 -1.00 -5.14
CA ARG A 51 -1.55 -2.28 -5.85
C ARG A 51 -2.92 -2.44 -6.50
N SER A 52 -4.00 -2.28 -5.73
CA SER A 52 -5.37 -2.42 -6.25
C SER A 52 -5.73 -1.36 -7.28
N ALA A 53 -5.20 -0.14 -7.18
CA ALA A 53 -5.39 0.89 -8.20
C ALA A 53 -4.67 0.55 -9.52
N LEU A 54 -3.47 -0.04 -9.45
CA LEU A 54 -2.71 -0.43 -10.64
C LEU A 54 -3.38 -1.55 -11.43
N GLU A 55 -4.00 -2.50 -10.74
CA GLU A 55 -4.79 -3.57 -11.35
C GLU A 55 -5.96 -3.02 -12.17
N GLN A 56 -6.62 -1.97 -11.66
CA GLN A 56 -7.74 -1.31 -12.35
C GLN A 56 -7.31 -0.48 -13.57
N LYS A 57 -6.09 0.09 -13.56
CA LYS A 57 -5.62 1.02 -14.60
C LYS A 57 -4.74 0.37 -15.68
N GLN A 58 -4.39 -0.92 -15.54
CA GLN A 58 -3.34 -1.60 -16.30
C GLN A 58 -2.02 -0.80 -16.25
N THR A 59 -1.21 -1.07 -15.22
CA THR A 59 0.11 -0.45 -15.07
C THR A 59 0.98 -0.66 -16.31
N ARG A 60 1.81 0.35 -16.61
CA ARG A 60 2.85 0.27 -17.64
C ARG A 60 4.25 0.05 -17.04
N ILE A 61 4.35 0.04 -15.71
CA ILE A 61 5.58 -0.21 -15.00
C ILE A 61 5.72 -1.73 -14.88
N GLU A 62 6.72 -2.27 -15.54
CA GLU A 62 7.00 -3.70 -15.57
C GLU A 62 7.32 -4.20 -14.15
N GLY A 63 6.80 -5.37 -13.79
CA GLY A 63 7.01 -5.96 -12.47
C GLY A 63 6.24 -5.31 -11.31
N ALA A 64 5.61 -4.14 -11.50
CA ALA A 64 5.01 -3.39 -10.39
C ALA A 64 4.00 -4.19 -9.56
N ILE A 65 3.06 -4.89 -10.21
CA ILE A 65 2.07 -5.70 -9.47
C ILE A 65 2.77 -6.84 -8.72
N ALA A 66 3.74 -7.52 -9.35
CA ALA A 66 4.46 -8.63 -8.72
C ALA A 66 5.26 -8.18 -7.50
N THR A 67 5.99 -7.06 -7.58
CA THR A 67 6.75 -6.49 -6.45
C THR A 67 5.82 -6.10 -5.30
N LEU A 68 4.67 -5.50 -5.60
CA LEU A 68 3.69 -5.12 -4.57
C LEU A 68 3.01 -6.35 -3.96
N ASP A 69 2.72 -7.39 -4.75
CA ASP A 69 2.17 -8.65 -4.25
C ASP A 69 3.15 -9.36 -3.31
N GLU A 70 4.43 -9.43 -3.66
CA GLU A 70 5.48 -9.98 -2.79
C GLU A 70 5.58 -9.20 -1.48
N THR A 71 5.51 -7.87 -1.56
CA THR A 71 5.51 -6.99 -0.37
C THR A 71 4.30 -7.27 0.52
N ILE A 72 3.11 -7.43 -0.06
CA ILE A 72 1.88 -7.75 0.68
C ILE A 72 2.02 -9.11 1.38
N VAL A 73 2.57 -10.13 0.71
CA VAL A 73 2.82 -11.44 1.32
C VAL A 73 3.70 -11.34 2.56
N ILE A 74 4.78 -10.54 2.49
CA ILE A 74 5.64 -10.29 3.66
C ILE A 74 4.86 -9.58 4.77
N LEU A 75 4.11 -8.54 4.44
CA LEU A 75 3.31 -7.81 5.43
C LEU A 75 2.23 -8.70 6.06
N MET A 76 1.67 -9.67 5.33
CA MET A 76 0.77 -10.67 5.90
C MET A 76 1.48 -11.61 6.88
N SER A 77 2.71 -12.04 6.57
CA SER A 77 3.52 -12.83 7.52
C SER A 77 3.84 -12.05 8.79
N VAL A 78 4.21 -10.77 8.65
CA VAL A 78 4.46 -9.85 9.76
C VAL A 78 3.20 -9.67 10.61
N ARG A 79 2.04 -9.49 9.97
CA ARG A 79 0.75 -9.41 10.67
C ARG A 79 0.45 -10.68 11.45
N SER A 80 0.60 -11.86 10.83
CA SER A 80 0.35 -13.14 11.51
C SER A 80 1.21 -13.26 12.77
N ARG A 81 2.50 -12.92 12.65
CA ARG A 81 3.44 -12.91 13.79
C ARG A 81 3.04 -11.87 14.84
N GLY A 82 2.67 -10.67 14.43
CA GLY A 82 2.24 -9.59 15.32
C GLY A 82 0.95 -9.91 16.06
N ASP A 83 -0.03 -10.51 15.38
CA ASP A 83 -1.31 -10.92 15.97
C ASP A 83 -1.12 -12.07 17.00
N GLU A 84 -0.14 -12.95 16.79
CA GLU A 84 0.17 -14.06 17.72
C GLU A 84 1.04 -13.64 18.92
N THR A 85 1.99 -12.73 18.71
CA THR A 85 3.06 -12.44 19.68
C THR A 85 3.00 -11.04 20.27
N ASP A 86 2.15 -10.16 19.73
CA ASP A 86 2.11 -8.71 19.97
C ASP A 86 3.43 -7.97 19.60
N VAL A 87 4.35 -8.67 18.91
CA VAL A 87 5.62 -8.12 18.45
C VAL A 87 5.52 -7.80 16.95
N TRP A 88 5.48 -6.51 16.65
CA TRP A 88 5.46 -5.99 15.29
C TRP A 88 6.89 -5.65 14.86
N GLU A 89 7.48 -6.46 14.00
CA GLU A 89 8.86 -6.24 13.54
C GLU A 89 9.05 -6.74 12.11
N LEU A 90 9.95 -6.08 11.37
CA LEU A 90 10.51 -6.60 10.13
C LEU A 90 11.88 -7.22 10.42
N THR A 91 12.03 -8.49 10.08
CA THR A 91 13.32 -9.17 10.13
C THR A 91 14.29 -8.55 9.12
N GLU A 92 15.60 -8.71 9.34
CA GLU A 92 16.61 -8.17 8.43
C GLU A 92 16.46 -8.69 6.99
N SER A 93 16.01 -9.93 6.82
CA SER A 93 15.72 -10.53 5.52
C SER A 93 14.45 -10.00 4.83
N GLU A 94 13.46 -9.55 5.60
CA GLU A 94 12.20 -8.99 5.06
C GLU A 94 12.37 -7.53 4.60
N ARG A 95 13.26 -6.77 5.24
CA ARG A 95 13.46 -5.34 5.02
C ARG A 95 13.75 -4.93 3.56
N PRO A 96 14.62 -5.61 2.79
CA PRO A 96 14.91 -5.21 1.42
C PRO A 96 13.69 -5.32 0.50
N ALA A 97 12.91 -6.39 0.64
CA ALA A 97 11.72 -6.61 -0.17
C ALA A 97 10.61 -5.60 0.15
N VAL A 98 10.41 -5.28 1.45
CA VAL A 98 9.46 -4.22 1.84
C VAL A 98 9.89 -2.86 1.29
N LEU A 99 11.17 -2.51 1.36
CA LEU A 99 11.68 -1.25 0.80
C LEU A 99 11.47 -1.19 -0.72
N ALA A 100 11.76 -2.28 -1.44
CA ALA A 100 11.50 -2.36 -2.87
C ALA A 100 10.01 -2.16 -3.21
N GLY A 101 9.11 -2.69 -2.39
CA GLY A 101 7.68 -2.42 -2.48
C GLY A 101 7.30 -0.96 -2.30
N ILE A 102 7.91 -0.28 -1.32
CA ILE A 102 7.70 1.15 -1.06
C ILE A 102 8.15 2.00 -2.25
N ASP A 103 9.37 1.74 -2.75
CA ASP A 103 9.93 2.46 -3.89
C ASP A 103 9.06 2.25 -5.14
N MET A 104 8.63 1.01 -5.39
CA MET A 104 7.73 0.69 -6.50
C MET A 104 6.36 1.37 -6.36
N ALA A 105 5.79 1.38 -5.15
CA ALA A 105 4.53 2.06 -4.90
C ALA A 105 4.64 3.57 -5.16
N GLU A 106 5.74 4.18 -4.72
CA GLU A 106 6.01 5.60 -4.93
C GLU A 106 6.13 5.95 -6.42
N GLU A 107 6.85 5.13 -7.20
CA GLU A 107 6.97 5.30 -8.65
C GLU A 107 5.58 5.19 -9.32
N CYS A 108 4.81 4.20 -8.90
CA CYS A 108 3.48 3.93 -9.43
C CYS A 108 2.47 5.05 -9.16
N ILE A 109 2.50 5.68 -7.97
CA ILE A 109 1.57 6.75 -7.58
C ILE A 109 1.55 7.90 -8.59
N GLY A 110 2.73 8.27 -9.13
CA GLY A 110 2.84 9.34 -10.15
C GLY A 110 2.08 9.04 -11.45
N THR A 111 1.75 7.78 -11.71
CA THR A 111 1.02 7.33 -12.91
C THR A 111 -0.49 7.20 -12.68
N LEU A 112 -0.93 7.23 -11.42
CA LEU A 112 -2.32 7.08 -11.01
C LEU A 112 -3.07 8.43 -11.06
N ASP A 113 -4.39 8.38 -10.94
CA ASP A 113 -5.22 9.57 -10.79
C ASP A 113 -5.86 9.58 -9.41
N VAL A 114 -6.06 10.78 -8.85
CA VAL A 114 -6.53 10.96 -7.46
C VAL A 114 -7.87 10.27 -7.24
N ALA A 115 -8.79 10.41 -8.19
CA ALA A 115 -10.11 9.80 -8.11
C ALA A 115 -10.07 8.27 -8.13
N LEU A 116 -9.07 7.66 -8.76
CA LEU A 116 -8.86 6.22 -8.68
C LEU A 116 -8.35 5.82 -7.30
N LEU A 117 -7.30 6.48 -6.78
CA LEU A 117 -6.77 6.19 -5.44
C LEU A 117 -7.84 6.30 -4.35
N GLU A 118 -8.62 7.39 -4.38
CA GLU A 118 -9.69 7.61 -3.40
C GLU A 118 -10.77 6.52 -3.48
N ARG A 119 -11.26 6.20 -4.69
CA ARG A 119 -12.26 5.14 -4.87
C ARG A 119 -11.74 3.78 -4.46
N THR A 120 -10.48 3.47 -4.78
CA THR A 120 -9.85 2.20 -4.37
C THR A 120 -9.73 2.12 -2.85
N ALA A 121 -9.32 3.20 -2.17
CA ALA A 121 -9.26 3.22 -0.71
C ALA A 121 -10.65 3.01 -0.07
N GLN A 122 -11.69 3.68 -0.60
CA GLN A 122 -13.06 3.49 -0.13
C GLN A 122 -13.57 2.06 -0.35
N GLN A 123 -13.26 1.47 -1.51
CA GLN A 123 -13.63 0.09 -1.82
C GLN A 123 -12.98 -0.92 -0.87
N LEU A 124 -11.68 -0.76 -0.60
CA LEU A 124 -10.96 -1.62 0.34
C LEU A 124 -11.50 -1.47 1.76
N LEU A 125 -11.77 -0.25 2.21
CA LEU A 125 -12.36 0.01 3.52
C LEU A 125 -13.75 -0.63 3.66
N ALA A 126 -14.58 -0.52 2.61
CA ALA A 126 -15.90 -1.13 2.58
C ALA A 126 -15.84 -2.66 2.58
N ALA A 127 -14.86 -3.26 1.89
CA ALA A 127 -14.67 -4.71 1.89
C ALA A 127 -14.33 -5.23 3.30
N ILE A 128 -13.44 -4.54 4.01
CA ILE A 128 -13.08 -4.87 5.41
C ILE A 128 -14.30 -4.72 6.33
N ALA A 129 -15.10 -3.68 6.16
CA ALA A 129 -16.29 -3.46 6.98
C ALA A 129 -17.43 -4.46 6.69
N ALA A 130 -17.42 -5.10 5.52
CA ALA A 130 -18.42 -6.07 5.09
C ALA A 130 -18.04 -7.53 5.41
N GLU A 131 -16.78 -7.81 5.73
CA GLU A 131 -16.35 -9.12 6.24
C GLU A 131 -16.87 -9.33 7.68
N PRO A 132 -17.67 -10.37 7.96
CA PRO A 132 -18.01 -10.72 9.33
C PRO A 132 -16.75 -11.21 10.07
N PRO A 133 -16.63 -10.97 11.39
CA PRO A 133 -15.48 -11.43 12.15
C PRO A 133 -15.47 -12.97 12.21
N GLY A 134 -14.57 -13.61 11.46
CA GLY A 134 -14.24 -15.03 11.58
C GLY A 134 -14.75 -15.93 10.45
N ALA A 135 -14.15 -15.82 9.26
CA ALA A 135 -14.11 -16.91 8.29
C ALA A 135 -12.80 -17.69 8.42
#